data_AF-A0A7W8MX55-F1
#
_entry.id   AF-A0A7W8MX55-F1
#
_cell.length_a   1.000
_cell.length_b   1.000
_cell.length_c   1.000
_cell.angle_alpha   90.00
_cell.angle_beta   90.00
_cell.angle_gamma   90.00
#
_symmetry.space_group_name_H-M   'P 1'
#
loop_
_entity.id
_entity.type
_entity.pdbx_description
1 polymer ?
#
loop_
_entity_poly.entity_id
_entity_poly.type
_entity_poly.pdbx_seq_one_letter_code
_entity_poly.pdbx_strand_id
1 'polypeptide(L)'
;MRKIVWLFLLLIFISFGYWFINESKPPSPRITVEGKNIPTAQGSYCWDGFFNNMCVDMISPPQIVEHEGLAPVVVPPGAQLKIDFQKEPTKGTLGVNKWMSNHDVKNAKLNGNILTVPKEKGIHIYDVHASWDKGDSSYVFVIEVQ
;
A
#
# COMPACT_ATOMS: atom_id res chain seq x y z
N MET A 1 39.53 12.69 19.01
CA MET A 1 39.16 13.23 17.68
C MET A 1 39.00 12.14 16.63
N ARG A 2 40.01 11.29 16.35
CA ARG A 2 39.92 10.22 15.32
C ARG A 2 38.72 9.27 15.49
N LYS A 3 38.47 8.74 16.70
CA LYS A 3 37.34 7.83 16.99
C LYS A 3 35.96 8.47 16.79
N ILE A 4 35.84 9.77 17.07
CA ILE A 4 34.60 10.55 16.91
C ILE A 4 34.32 10.77 15.42
N VAL A 5 35.35 11.08 14.63
CA VAL A 5 35.24 11.18 13.16
C VAL A 5 34.79 9.86 12.53
N TRP A 6 35.34 8.72 12.98
CA TRP A 6 34.91 7.40 12.52
C TRP A 6 33.44 7.10 12.87
N LEU A 7 32.98 7.47 14.07
CA LEU A 7 31.57 7.32 14.47
C LEU A 7 30.64 8.16 13.58
N PHE A 8 31.01 9.41 13.28
CA PHE A 8 30.23 10.25 12.37
C PHE A 8 30.19 9.71 10.94
N LEU A 9 31.32 9.22 10.40
CA LEU A 9 31.36 8.61 9.07
C LEU A 9 30.48 7.34 9.00
N LEU A 10 30.48 6.54 10.06
CA LEU A 10 29.67 5.33 10.15
C LEU A 10 28.17 5.67 10.20
N LEU A 11 27.78 6.70 10.95
CA LEU A 11 26.39 7.21 10.98
C LEU A 11 25.94 7.75 9.62
N ILE A 12 26.80 8.51 8.92
CA ILE A 12 26.51 8.99 7.56
C ILE A 12 26.29 7.81 6.61
N PHE A 13 27.16 6.80 6.65
CA PHE A 13 27.04 5.62 5.81
C PHE A 13 25.75 4.83 6.08
N ILE A 14 25.35 4.67 7.34
CA ILE A 14 24.08 4.04 7.72
C ILE A 14 22.89 4.86 7.21
N SER A 15 22.90 6.18 7.42
CA SER A 15 21.81 7.05 6.99
C SER A 15 21.66 7.07 5.46
N PHE A 16 22.79 7.07 4.75
CA PHE A 16 22.82 7.03 3.29
C PHE A 16 22.32 5.68 2.77
N GLY A 17 22.74 4.58 3.39
CA GLY A 17 22.24 3.24 3.07
C GLY A 17 20.73 3.10 3.32
N TYR A 18 20.22 3.64 4.43
CA TYR A 18 18.79 3.63 4.73
C TYR A 18 17.97 4.43 3.71
N TRP A 19 18.43 5.63 3.37
CA TRP A 19 17.81 6.46 2.33
C TRP A 19 17.81 5.73 0.97
N PHE A 20 18.89 5.02 0.64
CA PHE A 20 19.04 4.25 -0.59
C PHE A 20 17.99 3.13 -0.75
N ILE A 21 17.75 2.38 0.32
CA ILE A 21 16.82 1.24 0.29
C ILE A 21 15.38 1.71 0.08
N ASN A 22 14.99 2.82 0.72
CA ASN A 22 13.62 3.32 0.67
C ASN A 22 13.22 3.87 -0.71
N GLU A 23 14.17 4.36 -1.51
CA GLU A 23 13.90 4.88 -2.85
C GLU A 23 13.90 3.80 -3.95
N SER A 24 14.27 2.55 -3.60
CA SER A 24 14.39 1.43 -4.54
C SER A 24 13.11 0.60 -4.70
N LYS A 25 12.09 0.84 -3.87
CA LYS A 25 10.78 0.17 -3.95
C LYS A 25 9.65 1.21 -3.93
N PRO A 26 8.46 0.86 -4.45
CA PRO A 26 7.30 1.72 -4.31
C PRO A 26 6.95 2.01 -2.84
N PRO A 27 6.43 3.21 -2.52
CA PRO A 27 5.96 3.52 -1.18
C PRO A 27 4.78 2.64 -0.76
N SER A 28 4.86 2.01 0.41
CA SER A 28 3.75 1.22 0.95
C SER A 28 2.72 2.10 1.66
N PRO A 29 1.41 1.83 1.50
CA PRO A 29 0.36 2.59 2.14
C PRO A 29 0.25 2.22 3.62
N ARG A 30 -0.11 3.21 4.42
CA ARG A 30 -0.66 3.04 5.76
C ARG A 30 -2.16 3.23 5.66
N ILE A 31 -2.90 2.13 5.78
CA ILE A 31 -4.37 2.14 5.78
C ILE A 31 -4.85 2.05 7.22
N THR A 32 -5.68 2.99 7.65
CA THR A 32 -6.20 3.03 9.03
C THR A 32 -7.71 3.20 9.09
N VAL A 33 -8.32 2.58 10.10
CA VAL A 33 -9.75 2.70 10.42
C VAL A 33 -9.88 2.80 11.93
N GLU A 34 -10.52 3.85 12.43
CA GLU A 34 -10.70 4.08 13.88
C GLU A 34 -9.39 3.94 14.69
N GLY A 35 -8.26 4.38 14.11
CA GLY A 35 -6.94 4.30 14.72
C GLY A 35 -6.24 2.93 14.63
N LYS A 36 -6.91 1.89 14.09
CA LYS A 36 -6.31 0.57 13.84
C LYS A 36 -5.67 0.53 12.45
N ASN A 37 -4.51 -0.11 12.34
CA ASN A 37 -3.85 -0.33 11.06
C ASN A 37 -4.42 -1.57 10.36
N ILE A 38 -4.68 -1.46 9.06
CA ILE A 38 -5.08 -2.58 8.20
C ILE A 38 -3.83 -3.11 7.50
N PRO A 39 -3.49 -4.40 7.66
CA PRO A 39 -2.38 -5.02 6.93
C PRO A 39 -2.60 -4.98 5.42
N THR A 40 -1.52 -4.81 4.68
CA THR A 40 -1.54 -4.79 3.22
C THR A 40 -0.48 -5.75 2.67
N ALA A 41 -0.74 -6.29 1.48
CA ALA A 41 0.25 -7.02 0.70
C ALA A 41 0.54 -6.30 -0.61
N GLN A 42 1.76 -6.42 -1.12
CA GLN A 42 2.17 -5.82 -2.39
C GLN A 42 1.48 -6.53 -3.56
N GLY A 43 0.76 -5.78 -4.39
CA GLY A 43 0.26 -6.23 -5.69
C GLY A 43 1.25 -5.92 -6.82
N SER A 44 0.79 -6.00 -8.06
CA SER A 44 1.61 -5.66 -9.24
C SER A 44 2.13 -4.22 -9.16
N TYR A 45 3.33 -4.00 -9.70
CA TYR A 45 3.97 -2.69 -9.73
C TYR A 45 4.98 -2.59 -10.88
N CYS A 46 5.22 -1.36 -11.35
CA CYS A 46 6.35 -1.00 -12.19
C CYS A 46 7.10 0.15 -11.52
N TRP A 47 8.39 -0.04 -11.23
CA TRP A 47 9.19 0.93 -10.49
C TRP A 47 10.57 1.15 -11.10
N ASP A 48 10.90 2.42 -11.34
CA ASP A 48 12.24 2.89 -11.66
C ASP A 48 13.07 2.93 -10.37
N GLY A 49 13.72 1.80 -10.10
CA GLY A 49 14.67 1.64 -9.02
C GLY A 49 16.04 2.16 -9.42
N PHE A 50 16.90 2.40 -8.43
CA PHE A 50 18.19 3.06 -8.66
C PHE A 50 19.11 2.36 -9.69
N PHE A 51 19.08 1.03 -9.76
CA PHE A 51 19.93 0.25 -10.69
C PHE A 51 19.19 -0.24 -11.93
N ASN A 52 17.86 -0.36 -11.85
CA ASN A 52 17.05 -0.93 -12.91
C ASN A 52 15.57 -0.58 -12.76
N ASN A 53 14.90 -0.53 -13.91
CA ASN A 53 13.44 -0.48 -13.97
C ASN A 53 12.91 -1.90 -13.84
N MET A 54 12.03 -2.13 -12.87
CA MET A 54 11.47 -3.45 -12.60
C MET A 54 9.95 -3.38 -12.65
N CYS A 55 9.36 -4.22 -13.49
CA CYS A 55 7.93 -4.51 -13.46
C CYS A 55 7.74 -5.91 -12.90
N VAL A 56 6.90 -6.03 -11.88
CA VAL A 56 6.53 -7.30 -11.26
C VAL A 56 5.03 -7.46 -11.39
N ASP A 57 4.65 -8.51 -12.11
CA ASP A 57 3.26 -8.92 -12.21
C ASP A 57 2.95 -9.95 -11.13
N MET A 58 1.91 -9.70 -10.34
CA MET A 58 1.47 -10.55 -9.25
C MET A 58 0.16 -11.26 -9.61
N ILE A 59 -0.12 -12.35 -8.90
CA ILE A 59 -1.43 -13.01 -8.95
C ILE A 59 -2.55 -12.05 -8.53
N SER A 60 -3.80 -12.38 -8.84
CA SER A 60 -4.94 -11.48 -8.59
C SER A 60 -5.13 -11.19 -7.09
N PRO A 61 -5.71 -10.04 -6.70
CA PRO A 61 -5.90 -9.69 -5.29
C PRO A 61 -6.61 -10.72 -4.41
N PRO A 62 -7.67 -11.43 -4.86
CA PRO A 62 -8.23 -12.53 -4.09
C PRO A 62 -7.22 -13.66 -3.82
N GLN A 63 -6.37 -13.99 -4.79
CA GLN A 63 -5.32 -14.99 -4.64
C GLN A 63 -4.16 -14.49 -3.77
N ILE A 64 -3.83 -13.19 -3.81
CA ILE A 64 -2.85 -12.58 -2.90
C ILE A 64 -3.32 -12.72 -1.45
N VAL A 65 -4.60 -12.43 -1.17
CA VAL A 65 -5.17 -12.58 0.19
C VAL A 65 -5.00 -14.01 0.70
N GLU A 66 -5.28 -15.01 -0.14
CA GLU A 66 -5.13 -16.43 0.21
C GLU A 66 -3.66 -16.84 0.39
N HIS A 67 -2.79 -16.48 -0.57
CA HIS A 67 -1.37 -16.85 -0.57
C HIS A 67 -0.59 -16.22 0.58
N GLU A 68 -0.82 -14.94 0.85
CA GLU A 68 -0.17 -14.19 1.92
C GLU A 68 -0.85 -14.38 3.28
N GLY A 69 -2.00 -15.04 3.33
CA GLY A 69 -2.76 -15.27 4.56
C GLY A 69 -3.24 -13.98 5.23
N LEU A 70 -3.68 -12.99 4.44
CA LEU A 70 -4.17 -11.72 4.99
C LEU A 70 -5.47 -11.93 5.77
N ALA A 71 -5.40 -11.75 7.09
CA ALA A 71 -6.57 -11.82 7.96
C ALA A 71 -7.46 -10.58 7.78
N PRO A 72 -8.78 -10.74 7.55
CA PRO A 72 -9.71 -9.62 7.48
C PRO A 72 -9.75 -8.81 8.77
N VAL A 73 -9.66 -7.47 8.65
CA VAL A 73 -9.89 -6.57 9.78
C VAL A 73 -11.38 -6.28 9.89
N VAL A 74 -11.96 -6.58 11.05
CA VAL A 74 -13.37 -6.29 11.34
C VAL A 74 -13.60 -4.79 11.50
N VAL A 75 -14.56 -4.25 10.74
CA VAL A 75 -14.91 -2.83 10.72
C VAL A 75 -16.43 -2.62 10.70
N PRO A 76 -16.93 -1.52 11.29
CA PRO A 76 -18.36 -1.21 11.22
C PRO A 76 -18.77 -0.70 9.82
N PRO A 77 -20.04 -0.92 9.41
CA PRO A 77 -20.55 -0.42 8.15
C PRO A 77 -20.50 1.11 8.11
N GLY A 78 -20.06 1.67 6.99
CA GLY A 78 -19.91 3.12 6.83
C GLY A 78 -18.71 3.74 7.55
N ALA A 79 -17.83 2.94 8.16
CA ALA A 79 -16.56 3.43 8.68
C ALA A 79 -15.73 4.11 7.59
N GLN A 80 -14.82 4.99 8.00
CA GLN A 80 -13.92 5.70 7.10
C GLN A 80 -12.51 5.10 7.21
N LEU A 81 -12.05 4.50 6.11
CA LEU A 81 -10.66 4.08 5.97
C LEU A 81 -9.87 5.25 5.40
N LYS A 82 -8.78 5.63 6.09
CA LYS A 82 -7.82 6.62 5.60
C LYS A 82 -6.63 5.90 4.99
N ILE A 83 -6.26 6.30 3.78
CA ILE A 83 -5.14 5.74 3.03
C ILE A 83 -4.06 6.81 2.92
N ASP A 84 -2.94 6.63 3.60
CA ASP A 84 -1.81 7.57 3.53
C ASP A 84 -0.58 6.85 2.97
N PHE A 85 0.27 7.57 2.25
CA PHE A 85 1.59 7.08 1.84
C PHE A 85 2.66 7.98 2.46
N GLN A 86 3.81 7.42 2.87
CA GLN A 86 4.91 8.24 3.39
C GLN A 86 5.40 9.26 2.35
N LYS A 87 5.41 8.85 1.07
CA LYS A 87 5.65 9.71 -0.08
C LYS A 87 4.33 9.85 -0.82
N GLU A 88 3.76 11.05 -0.79
CA GLU A 88 2.48 11.33 -1.44
C GLU A 88 2.52 10.97 -2.93
N PRO A 89 1.47 10.31 -3.46
CA PRO A 89 1.38 10.00 -4.88
C PRO A 89 1.10 11.23 -5.71
N THR A 90 1.32 11.11 -7.02
CA THR A 90 0.95 12.13 -8.00
C THR A 90 -0.55 12.43 -7.89
N LYS A 91 -0.91 13.71 -7.89
CA LYS A 91 -2.30 14.14 -7.68
C LYS A 91 -3.24 13.50 -8.70
N GLY A 92 -4.29 12.83 -8.22
CA GLY A 92 -5.32 12.21 -9.05
C GLY A 92 -5.01 10.78 -9.50
N THR A 93 -3.90 10.18 -9.06
CA THR A 93 -3.56 8.78 -9.39
C THR A 93 -3.99 7.78 -8.33
N LEU A 94 -4.27 8.25 -7.11
CA LEU A 94 -4.78 7.41 -6.03
C LEU A 94 -6.19 6.89 -6.37
N GLY A 95 -6.33 5.57 -6.41
CA GLY A 95 -7.59 4.89 -6.64
C GLY A 95 -7.71 3.62 -5.82
N VAL A 96 -8.93 3.11 -5.69
CA VAL A 96 -9.21 1.82 -5.07
C VAL A 96 -10.17 1.04 -5.96
N ASN A 97 -9.91 -0.25 -6.14
CA ASN A 97 -10.89 -1.17 -6.69
C ASN A 97 -11.36 -2.17 -5.65
N LYS A 98 -12.62 -2.57 -5.77
CA LYS A 98 -13.27 -3.65 -5.04
C LYS A 98 -13.33 -4.87 -5.93
N TRP A 99 -12.86 -6.00 -5.41
CA TRP A 99 -12.89 -7.29 -6.09
C TRP A 99 -14.11 -8.09 -5.65
N MET A 100 -14.92 -8.49 -6.63
CA MET A 100 -16.14 -9.26 -6.42
C MET A 100 -15.85 -10.76 -6.56
N SER A 101 -16.70 -11.60 -5.97
CA SER A 101 -16.55 -13.07 -6.01
C SER A 101 -16.60 -13.68 -7.41
N ASN A 102 -17.21 -12.99 -8.37
CA ASN A 102 -17.31 -13.41 -9.76
C ASN A 102 -16.15 -12.91 -10.63
N HIS A 103 -15.05 -12.45 -10.03
CA HIS A 103 -13.89 -11.83 -10.69
C HIS A 103 -14.19 -10.45 -11.33
N ASP A 104 -15.38 -9.89 -11.12
CA ASP A 104 -15.64 -8.51 -11.51
C ASP A 104 -14.88 -7.54 -10.62
N VAL A 105 -14.37 -6.48 -11.23
CA VAL A 105 -13.68 -5.39 -10.55
C VAL A 105 -14.52 -4.13 -10.65
N LYS A 106 -14.79 -3.50 -9.51
CA LYS A 106 -15.54 -2.24 -9.43
C LYS A 106 -14.68 -1.16 -8.81
N ASN A 107 -14.66 0.04 -9.40
CA ASN A 107 -14.03 1.17 -8.77
C ASN A 107 -14.75 1.52 -7.45
N ALA A 108 -13.99 1.62 -6.36
CA ALA A 108 -14.48 2.09 -5.07
C ALA A 108 -14.15 3.57 -4.94
N LYS A 109 -15.20 4.40 -4.91
CA LYS A 109 -15.04 5.86 -4.88
C LYS A 109 -14.32 6.32 -3.62
N LEU A 110 -13.33 7.19 -3.79
CA LEU A 110 -12.65 7.89 -2.72
C LEU A 110 -13.18 9.32 -2.58
N ASN A 111 -13.19 9.83 -1.35
CA ASN A 111 -13.26 11.25 -1.06
C ASN A 111 -11.89 11.73 -0.60
N GLY A 112 -11.09 12.27 -1.52
CA GLY A 112 -9.67 12.50 -1.28
C GLY A 112 -8.94 11.17 -1.10
N ASN A 113 -8.44 10.90 0.10
CA ASN A 113 -7.79 9.65 0.47
C ASN A 113 -8.63 8.78 1.43
N ILE A 114 -9.94 9.07 1.52
CA ILE A 114 -10.87 8.37 2.39
C ILE A 114 -11.74 7.42 1.57
N LEU A 115 -11.76 6.15 1.97
CA LEU A 115 -12.68 5.13 1.49
C LEU A 115 -13.78 4.90 2.53
N THR A 116 -15.05 5.05 2.13
CA THR A 116 -16.19 4.70 3.00
C THR A 116 -16.52 3.22 2.84
N VAL A 117 -16.52 2.49 3.95
CA VAL A 117 -16.87 1.06 4.01
C VAL A 117 -18.33 0.85 3.55
N PRO A 118 -18.61 -0.17 2.72
CA PRO A 118 -19.97 -0.51 2.33
C PRO A 118 -20.87 -0.86 3.52
N LYS A 119 -22.18 -0.83 3.31
CA LYS A 119 -23.15 -1.28 4.32
C LYS A 119 -23.38 -2.79 4.28
N GLU A 120 -23.03 -3.43 3.17
CA GLU A 120 -23.21 -4.87 3.01
C GLU A 120 -22.26 -5.64 3.92
N LYS A 121 -22.80 -6.53 4.74
CA LYS A 121 -22.00 -7.39 5.62
C LYS A 121 -21.17 -8.40 4.83
N GLY A 122 -20.08 -8.86 5.42
CA GLY A 122 -19.21 -9.90 4.89
C GLY A 122 -17.82 -9.42 4.53
N ILE A 123 -17.07 -10.27 3.83
CA ILE A 123 -15.68 -10.02 3.45
C ILE A 123 -15.63 -9.18 2.18
N HIS A 124 -14.82 -8.11 2.21
CA HIS A 124 -14.56 -7.26 1.05
C HIS A 124 -13.07 -7.17 0.81
N ILE A 125 -12.66 -7.49 -0.42
CA ILE A 125 -11.27 -7.45 -0.88
C ILE A 125 -11.09 -6.22 -1.77
N TYR A 126 -10.01 -5.49 -1.53
CA TYR A 126 -9.67 -4.28 -2.24
C TYR A 126 -8.22 -4.30 -2.71
N ASP A 127 -7.95 -3.62 -3.82
CA ASP A 127 -6.62 -3.09 -4.11
C ASP A 127 -6.67 -1.57 -4.08
N VAL A 128 -5.66 -0.94 -3.47
CA VAL A 128 -5.36 0.48 -3.64
C VAL A 128 -4.21 0.59 -4.64
N HIS A 129 -4.31 1.51 -5.58
CA HIS A 129 -3.25 1.80 -6.54
C HIS A 129 -2.95 3.29 -6.57
N ALA A 130 -1.70 3.62 -6.86
CA ALA A 130 -1.26 4.99 -7.06
C ALA A 130 0.00 5.03 -7.95
N SER A 131 0.31 6.22 -8.46
CA SER A 131 1.51 6.47 -9.26
C SER A 131 2.32 7.63 -8.71
N TRP A 132 3.62 7.58 -8.95
CA TRP A 132 4.65 8.56 -8.63
C TRP A 132 5.52 8.79 -9.87
N ASP A 133 6.43 9.76 -9.82
CA ASP A 133 7.38 10.01 -10.92
C ASP A 133 8.24 8.79 -11.28
N LYS A 134 8.45 7.88 -10.31
CA LYS A 134 9.22 6.64 -10.49
C LYS A 134 8.41 5.46 -11.03
N GLY A 135 7.09 5.59 -11.18
CA GLY A 135 6.22 4.50 -11.62
C GLY A 135 5.01 4.31 -10.71
N ASP A 136 4.46 3.11 -10.70
CA ASP A 136 3.17 2.80 -10.08
C ASP A 136 3.22 1.52 -9.26
N SER A 137 2.26 1.40 -8.35
CA SER A 137 2.15 0.23 -7.49
C SER A 137 0.74 0.05 -6.97
N SER A 138 0.37 -1.20 -6.75
CA SER A 138 -0.89 -1.60 -6.12
C SER A 138 -0.64 -2.36 -4.82
N TYR A 139 -1.60 -2.30 -3.89
CA TYR A 139 -1.54 -2.98 -2.61
C TYR A 139 -2.91 -3.55 -2.24
N VAL A 140 -2.93 -4.79 -1.82
CA VAL A 140 -4.13 -5.54 -1.50
C VAL A 140 -4.41 -5.48 -0.01
N PHE A 141 -5.67 -5.30 0.35
CA PHE A 141 -6.13 -5.42 1.73
C PHE A 141 -7.54 -6.02 1.79
N VAL A 142 -7.88 -6.56 2.95
CA VAL A 142 -9.17 -7.23 3.17
C VAL A 142 -9.78 -6.78 4.49
N ILE A 143 -11.08 -6.53 4.46
CA ILE A 143 -11.88 -6.16 5.62
C ILE A 143 -13.11 -7.07 5.74
N GLU A 144 -13.64 -7.17 6.95
CA GLU A 144 -14.92 -7.81 7.22
C GLU A 144 -15.88 -6.78 7.81
N VAL A 145 -17.03 -6.60 7.15
CA VAL A 145 -18.09 -5.69 7.62
C VAL A 145 -19.07 -6.46 8.47
N GLN A 146 -19.28 -6.01 9.71
CA GLN A 146 -20.17 -6.65 10.69
C GLN A 146 -21.32 -5.76 11.16
#